data_AF-A0A7I7PK90-F1
#
_entry.id   AF-A0A7I7PK90-F1
#
_cell.length_a   1.000
_cell.length_b   1.000
_cell.length_c   1.000
_cell.angle_alpha   90.00
_cell.angle_beta   90.00
_cell.angle_gamma   90.00
#
_symmetry.space_group_name_H-M   'P 1'
#
loop_
_entity.id
_entity.type
_entity.pdbx_description
1 polymer ?
#
loop_
_entity_poly.entity_id
_entity_poly.type
_entity_poly.pdbx_seq_one_letter_code
_entity_poly.pdbx_strand_id
1 'polypeptide(L)'
;MTQFADTGPLAVSRRDEPARGSARAVGGGAAQSHDAAELAQARIFEGMLRSELSQLEQAARSMLDRGLKHRQRRASDDWPPEELVQLRARIDEAHRLLETLRRRFLHGPEGRDTR
;
A
#
# COMPACT_ATOMS: atom_id res chain seq x y z
N MET A 1 -79.62 35.23 12.13
CA MET A 1 -78.22 35.04 12.57
C MET A 1 -77.36 36.08 11.88
N THR A 2 -76.38 36.57 12.61
CA THR A 2 -75.72 37.88 12.57
C THR A 2 -74.71 38.09 11.43
N GLN A 3 -74.55 39.35 11.01
CA GLN A 3 -73.42 39.93 10.25
C GLN A 3 -72.05 39.56 10.82
N PHE A 4 -70.96 39.69 10.03
CA PHE A 4 -69.79 40.54 10.34
C PHE A 4 -68.85 40.58 9.14
N ALA A 5 -68.06 41.65 9.10
CA ALA A 5 -67.41 42.23 7.95
C ALA A 5 -65.92 41.87 7.83
N ASP A 6 -65.37 42.24 6.67
CA ASP A 6 -64.08 42.94 6.49
C ASP A 6 -62.74 42.25 6.79
N THR A 7 -61.71 42.80 6.15
CA THR A 7 -60.25 42.72 6.43
C THR A 7 -59.44 41.73 5.57
N GLY A 8 -58.88 42.22 4.47
CA GLY A 8 -57.56 41.75 3.97
C GLY A 8 -56.45 42.21 4.93
N PRO A 9 -55.18 41.72 4.85
CA PRO A 9 -54.27 42.29 3.84
C PRO A 9 -53.07 41.40 3.38
N LEU A 10 -52.49 41.86 2.27
CA LEU A 10 -51.06 41.99 1.89
C LEU A 10 -50.10 40.78 1.81
N ALA A 11 -49.34 40.86 0.71
CA ALA A 11 -48.23 40.04 0.23
C ALA A 11 -47.07 39.82 1.22
N VAL A 12 -46.39 38.67 1.06
CA VAL A 12 -44.97 38.52 1.39
C VAL A 12 -44.25 37.79 0.25
N SER A 13 -43.20 38.45 -0.25
CA SER A 13 -42.24 37.98 -1.22
C SER A 13 -41.58 36.66 -0.81
N ARG A 14 -41.54 35.68 -1.72
CA ARG A 14 -40.53 34.62 -1.65
C ARG A 14 -39.37 35.03 -2.56
N ARG A 15 -38.35 35.61 -1.93
CA ARG A 15 -37.04 35.90 -2.53
C ARG A 15 -36.37 34.59 -2.97
N ASP A 16 -35.56 34.73 -4.02
CA ASP A 16 -34.32 34.02 -4.31
C ASP A 16 -33.96 32.79 -3.46
N GLU A 17 -33.69 31.67 -4.13
CA GLU A 17 -32.30 31.22 -4.26
C GLU A 17 -32.17 30.10 -5.33
N PRO A 18 -30.96 29.97 -5.92
CA PRO A 18 -30.72 29.40 -7.23
C PRO A 18 -30.26 27.93 -7.18
N ALA A 19 -30.12 27.37 -8.39
CA ALA A 19 -29.14 26.35 -8.76
C ALA A 19 -28.79 25.30 -7.67
N ARG A 20 -29.51 24.17 -7.69
CA ARG A 20 -28.90 22.91 -7.22
C ARG A 20 -27.84 22.49 -8.22
N GLY A 21 -26.65 23.03 -8.00
CA GLY A 21 -25.42 22.54 -8.57
C GLY A 21 -25.20 21.06 -8.25
N SER A 22 -24.65 20.37 -9.24
CA SER A 22 -23.52 19.45 -9.08
C SER A 22 -23.53 18.56 -7.84
N ALA A 23 -24.45 17.60 -7.78
CA ALA A 23 -24.32 16.45 -6.89
C ALA A 23 -23.47 15.36 -7.56
N ARG A 24 -22.17 15.64 -7.80
CA ARG A 24 -21.23 14.60 -8.25
C ARG A 24 -19.78 14.91 -7.88
N ALA A 25 -19.52 15.18 -6.60
CA ALA A 25 -18.14 15.32 -6.08
C ALA A 25 -17.92 14.75 -4.67
N VAL A 26 -18.88 14.05 -4.06
CA VAL A 26 -18.74 13.54 -2.68
C VAL A 26 -18.08 12.16 -2.62
N GLY A 27 -18.01 11.41 -3.72
CA GLY A 27 -17.43 10.06 -3.74
C GLY A 27 -15.91 9.98 -4.01
N GLY A 28 -15.29 11.06 -4.52
CA GLY A 28 -13.88 11.04 -4.96
C GLY A 28 -12.87 11.11 -3.82
N GLY A 29 -13.12 11.90 -2.78
CA GLY A 29 -12.16 12.16 -1.71
C GLY A 29 -11.92 10.95 -0.80
N ALA A 30 -12.96 10.16 -0.50
CA ALA A 30 -12.84 8.98 0.36
C ALA A 30 -12.11 7.82 -0.36
N ALA A 31 -12.41 7.58 -1.64
CA ALA A 31 -11.72 6.59 -2.46
C ALA A 31 -10.24 6.96 -2.69
N GLN A 32 -9.94 8.23 -3.01
CA GLN A 32 -8.56 8.69 -3.17
C GLN A 32 -7.76 8.64 -1.86
N SER A 33 -8.40 8.91 -0.72
CA SER A 33 -7.75 8.80 0.60
C SER A 33 -7.47 7.34 0.97
N HIS A 34 -8.36 6.42 0.58
CA HIS A 34 -8.16 4.98 0.75
C HIS A 34 -6.96 4.49 -0.08
N ASP A 35 -6.87 4.88 -1.35
CA ASP A 35 -5.74 4.55 -2.22
C ASP A 35 -4.41 5.13 -1.68
N ALA A 36 -4.43 6.35 -1.15
CA ALA A 36 -3.26 6.97 -0.54
C ALA A 36 -2.79 6.25 0.74
N ALA A 37 -3.73 5.78 1.57
CA ALA A 37 -3.44 5.00 2.77
C ALA A 37 -2.82 3.63 2.42
N GLU A 38 -3.38 2.94 1.42
CA GLU A 38 -2.84 1.67 0.93
C GLU A 38 -1.41 1.85 0.37
N LEU A 39 -1.16 2.92 -0.39
CA LEU A 39 0.17 3.27 -0.89
C LEU A 39 1.16 3.55 0.25
N ALA A 40 0.76 4.32 1.25
CA ALA A 40 1.60 4.60 2.42
C ALA A 40 1.95 3.31 3.17
N GLN A 41 0.96 2.44 3.38
CA GLN A 41 1.15 1.14 4.01
C GLN A 41 2.07 0.22 3.17
N ALA A 42 1.90 0.17 1.86
CA ALA A 42 2.77 -0.60 0.97
C ALA A 42 4.22 -0.13 1.04
N ARG A 43 4.49 1.18 1.13
CA ARG A 43 5.86 1.71 1.30
C ARG A 43 6.48 1.30 2.63
N ILE A 44 5.70 1.28 3.70
CA ILE A 44 6.15 0.80 5.02
C ILE A 44 6.55 -0.68 4.93
N PHE A 45 5.70 -1.51 4.34
CA PHE A 45 6.00 -2.94 4.15
C PHE A 45 7.20 -3.17 3.23
N GLU A 46 7.37 -2.38 2.17
CA GLU A 46 8.57 -2.43 1.33
C GLU A 46 9.83 -2.18 2.16
N GLY A 47 9.83 -1.17 3.03
CA GLY A 47 10.96 -0.88 3.91
C GLY A 47 11.29 -2.05 4.84
N MET A 48 10.26 -2.69 5.43
CA MET A 48 10.44 -3.87 6.28
C MET A 48 11.03 -5.05 5.50
N LEU A 49 10.50 -5.36 4.31
CA LEU A 49 11.00 -6.47 3.48
C LEU A 49 12.45 -6.26 3.03
N ARG A 50 12.83 -5.03 2.70
CA ARG A 50 14.23 -4.70 2.35
C ARG A 50 15.17 -4.90 3.54
N SER A 51 14.74 -4.52 4.75
CA SER A 51 15.51 -4.76 5.98
C SER A 51 15.69 -6.25 6.26
N GLU A 52 14.61 -7.04 6.12
CA GLU A 52 14.66 -8.49 6.30
C GLU A 52 15.61 -9.14 5.29
N LEU A 53 15.52 -8.78 4.00
CA LEU A 53 16.45 -9.26 2.96
C LEU A 53 17.91 -8.98 3.32
N SER A 54 18.22 -7.76 3.76
CA SER A 54 19.58 -7.41 4.17
C SER A 54 20.08 -8.29 5.32
N GLN A 55 19.22 -8.60 6.30
CA GLN A 55 19.58 -9.45 7.43
C GLN A 55 19.79 -10.91 7.00
N LEU A 56 18.91 -11.44 6.15
CA LEU A 56 19.01 -12.81 5.64
C LEU A 56 20.26 -12.99 4.77
N GLU A 57 20.58 -12.02 3.91
CA GLU A 57 21.80 -12.03 3.11
C GLU A 57 23.06 -11.99 3.98
N GLN A 58 23.06 -11.16 5.03
CA GLN A 58 24.18 -11.09 5.97
C GLN A 58 24.38 -12.41 6.72
N ALA A 59 23.28 -13.05 7.14
CA ALA A 59 23.33 -14.36 7.78
C ALA A 59 23.90 -15.43 6.83
N ALA A 60 23.50 -15.41 5.55
CA ALA A 60 23.96 -16.37 4.55
C ALA A 60 25.46 -16.21 4.29
N ARG A 61 25.94 -14.98 4.14
CA ARG A 61 27.37 -14.66 4.00
C ARG A 61 28.16 -15.13 5.22
N SER A 62 27.66 -14.84 6.43
CA SER A 62 28.31 -15.26 7.68
C SER A 62 28.41 -16.79 7.83
N MET A 63 27.39 -17.52 7.36
CA MET A 63 27.42 -18.99 7.33
C MET A 63 28.42 -19.53 6.32
N LEU A 64 28.47 -18.96 5.12
CA LEU A 64 29.45 -19.32 4.10
C LEU A 64 30.88 -19.07 4.57
N ASP A 65 31.15 -17.93 5.19
CA ASP A 65 32.47 -17.59 5.72
C ASP A 65 32.92 -18.57 6.82
N ARG A 66 32.01 -18.97 7.71
CA ARG A 66 32.29 -20.00 8.72
C ARG A 66 32.51 -21.37 8.08
N GLY A 67 31.67 -21.74 7.11
CA GLY A 67 31.78 -22.99 6.37
C GLY A 67 33.11 -23.10 5.62
N LEU A 68 33.57 -22.04 4.95
CA LEU A 68 34.86 -21.96 4.27
C LEU A 68 36.03 -22.15 5.24
N LYS A 69 36.01 -21.47 6.40
CA LYS A 69 37.03 -21.63 7.45
C LYS A 69 37.09 -23.06 8.00
N HIS A 70 35.95 -23.74 8.10
CA HIS A 70 35.89 -25.13 8.57
C HIS A 70 36.30 -26.14 7.48
N ARG A 71 35.91 -25.94 6.22
CA ARG A 71 36.27 -26.79 5.07
C ARG A 71 37.77 -26.68 4.74
N GLN A 72 38.38 -25.51 4.93
CA GLN A 72 39.84 -25.37 4.80
C GLN A 72 40.62 -26.17 5.87
N ARG A 73 39.96 -26.52 6.99
CA ARG A 73 40.51 -27.36 8.08
C ARG A 73 40.13 -28.83 8.01
N ARG A 74 39.09 -29.21 7.26
CA ARG A 74 38.63 -30.60 7.13
C ARG A 74 38.22 -30.93 5.69
N ALA A 75 38.79 -32.02 5.16
CA ALA A 75 38.38 -32.58 3.89
C ALA A 75 36.95 -33.15 4.00
N SER A 76 36.03 -32.45 3.36
CA SER A 76 34.67 -32.86 2.97
C SER A 76 33.58 -32.95 4.05
N ASP A 77 32.58 -32.09 3.87
CA ASP A 77 31.27 -32.55 3.41
C ASP A 77 30.84 -31.65 2.24
N ASP A 78 30.35 -32.27 1.16
CA ASP A 78 30.16 -31.63 -0.15
C ASP A 78 28.81 -30.90 -0.28
N TRP A 79 27.88 -31.16 0.66
CA TRP A 79 26.54 -30.59 0.66
C TRP A 79 26.47 -29.28 1.46
N PRO A 80 25.76 -28.24 0.98
CA PRO A 80 25.50 -27.05 1.77
C PRO A 80 24.71 -27.41 3.04
N PRO A 81 25.01 -26.78 4.19
CA PRO A 81 24.23 -26.98 5.42
C PRO A 81 22.75 -26.75 5.17
N GLU A 82 21.88 -27.57 5.77
CA GLU A 82 20.43 -27.47 5.58
C GLU A 82 19.91 -26.07 5.92
N GLU A 83 20.48 -25.45 6.96
CA GLU A 83 20.14 -24.10 7.38
C GLU A 83 20.45 -23.06 6.29
N LEU A 84 21.49 -23.29 5.47
CA LEU A 84 21.83 -22.40 4.35
C LEU A 84 20.81 -22.55 3.20
N VAL A 85 20.32 -23.76 2.96
CA VAL A 85 19.26 -24.03 1.99
C VAL A 85 17.95 -23.35 2.41
N GLN A 86 17.57 -23.51 3.68
CA GLN A 86 16.39 -22.87 4.25
C GLN A 86 16.51 -21.33 4.20
N LEU A 87 17.68 -20.79 4.51
CA LEU A 87 17.94 -19.37 4.45
C LEU A 87 17.83 -18.82 3.02
N ARG A 88 18.35 -19.56 2.03
CA ARG A 88 18.21 -19.20 0.61
C ARG A 88 16.75 -19.18 0.18
N ALA A 89 15.97 -20.18 0.58
CA ALA A 89 14.53 -20.23 0.29
C ALA A 89 13.78 -19.02 0.89
N ARG A 90 14.15 -18.59 2.11
CA ARG A 90 13.58 -17.39 2.74
C ARG A 90 13.93 -16.10 2.00
N ILE A 91 15.16 -15.98 1.48
CA ILE A 91 15.58 -14.84 0.65
C ILE A 91 14.74 -14.79 -0.63
N ASP A 92 14.58 -15.93 -1.30
CA ASP A 92 13.80 -16.02 -2.54
C ASP A 92 12.33 -15.65 -2.30
N GLU A 93 11.76 -16.08 -1.18
CA GLU A 93 10.39 -15.73 -0.80
C GLU A 93 10.24 -14.23 -0.50
N ALA A 94 11.16 -13.65 0.27
CA ALA A 94 11.14 -12.21 0.55
C ALA A 94 11.26 -11.37 -0.72
N HIS A 95 12.05 -11.81 -1.70
CA HIS A 95 12.09 -11.18 -3.03
C HIS A 95 10.76 -11.27 -3.77
N ARG A 96 10.10 -12.44 -3.78
CA ARG A 96 8.78 -12.61 -4.42
C ARG A 96 7.71 -11.74 -3.80
N LEU A 97 7.69 -11.64 -2.46
CA LEU A 97 6.78 -10.76 -1.73
C LEU A 97 7.01 -9.30 -2.10
N LEU A 98 8.27 -8.87 -2.14
CA LEU A 98 8.64 -7.50 -2.50
C LEU A 98 8.24 -7.17 -3.94
N GLU A 99 8.46 -8.08 -4.88
CA GLU A 99 8.04 -7.92 -6.27
C GLU A 99 6.52 -7.83 -6.40
N THR A 100 5.80 -8.71 -5.70
CA THR A 100 4.32 -8.72 -5.70
C THR A 100 3.77 -7.42 -5.14
N LEU A 101 4.32 -6.94 -4.02
CA LEU A 101 3.94 -5.68 -3.40
C LEU A 101 4.17 -4.49 -4.36
N ARG A 102 5.32 -4.44 -5.02
CA ARG A 102 5.65 -3.39 -5.99
C ARG A 102 4.71 -3.42 -7.19
N ARG A 103 4.49 -4.59 -7.79
CA ARG A 103 3.58 -4.75 -8.94
C ARG A 103 2.16 -4.31 -8.60
N ARG A 104 1.69 -4.61 -7.39
CA ARG A 104 0.31 -4.31 -6.97
C ARG A 104 0.09 -2.84 -6.60
N PHE A 105 1.04 -2.23 -5.88
CA PHE A 105 0.81 -0.91 -5.28
C PHE A 105 1.73 0.17 -5.83
N LEU A 106 2.97 -0.15 -6.20
CA LEU A 106 3.99 0.87 -6.50
C LEU A 106 4.24 1.05 -8.00
N HIS A 107 3.74 0.14 -8.84
CA HIS A 107 3.93 0.11 -10.29
C HIS A 107 2.59 0.00 -11.04
N GLY A 108 1.52 0.61 -10.50
CA GLY A 108 0.17 0.59 -11.09
C GLY A 108 0.13 1.04 -12.56
N PRO A 109 -1.00 0.81 -13.28
CA PRO A 109 -1.13 1.04 -14.72
C PRO A 109 -0.82 2.49 -15.17
N GLU A 110 -0.83 3.46 -14.25
CA GLU A 110 -0.45 4.87 -14.44
C GLU A 110 1.05 5.08 -14.75
N GLY A 111 1.88 4.02 -14.78
CA GLY A 111 3.23 4.06 -15.37
C GLY A 111 3.26 3.95 -16.90
N ARG A 112 2.09 3.87 -17.56
CA ARG A 112 1.93 3.82 -19.02
C ARG A 112 1.07 4.97 -19.51
N ASP A 113 1.56 6.19 -19.38
CA ASP A 113 1.24 7.28 -20.30
C ASP A 113 2.27 8.39 -20.12
N THR A 114 2.72 8.97 -21.23
CA THR A 114 3.74 10.04 -21.38
C THR A 114 5.21 9.60 -21.49
N ARG A 115 5.56 9.01 -22.65
CA ARG A 115 6.67 9.57 -23.43
C ARG A 115 6.50 9.38 -24.93
#